data_AF-A0AAV5GRS1-F1
#
_entry.id   AF-A0AAV5GRS1-F1
#
_cell.length_a   1.000
_cell.length_b   1.000
_cell.length_c   1.000
_cell.angle_alpha   90.00
_cell.angle_beta   90.00
_cell.angle_gamma   90.00
#
_symmetry.space_group_name_H-M   'P 1'
#
loop_
_entity.id
_entity.type
_entity.pdbx_description
1 polymer ?
#
loop_
_entity_poly.entity_id
_entity_poly.type
_entity_poly.pdbx_seq_one_letter_code
_entity_poly.pdbx_strand_id
1 'polypeptide(L)'
;MLANSTTLDSLLSTFVRSLHDTHNVRAVADQGYRLIHAASDYLYLDCGSGAWLGKAPNATSCPFKSWQKIYSFDPYKGLEPDRHAQVIGGEALLWSEQSGPENFEPTVW
;
A
#
# COMPACT_ATOMS: atom_id res chain seq x y z
N MET A 1 30.34 -1.89 29.57
CA MET A 1 28.89 -2.19 29.50
C MET A 1 28.54 -2.25 28.02
N LEU A 2 28.53 -3.45 27.43
CA LEU A 2 28.23 -3.63 26.00
C LEU A 2 26.71 -3.70 25.88
N ALA A 3 26.09 -2.70 25.24
CA ALA A 3 24.68 -2.76 24.88
C ALA A 3 24.47 -3.96 23.94
N ASN A 4 23.53 -4.83 24.28
CA ASN A 4 23.20 -6.02 23.52
C ASN A 4 22.62 -5.60 22.15
N SER A 5 22.93 -6.32 21.08
CA SER A 5 22.48 -6.00 19.71
C SER A 5 20.96 -5.81 19.62
N THR A 6 20.20 -6.49 20.49
CA THR A 6 18.74 -6.41 20.59
C THR A 6 18.20 -5.06 21.07
N THR A 7 19.00 -4.21 21.75
CA THR A 7 18.53 -2.89 22.22
C THR A 7 18.69 -1.77 21.19
N LEU A 8 19.47 -1.98 20.13
CA LEU A 8 19.60 -1.02 19.03
C LEU A 8 18.50 -1.19 17.97
N ASP A 9 17.99 -2.41 17.78
CA ASP A 9 16.85 -2.69 16.88
C ASP A 9 15.52 -2.07 17.36
N SER A 10 15.39 -1.74 18.65
CA SER A 10 14.19 -1.07 19.17
C SER A 10 14.13 0.43 18.87
N LEU A 11 15.22 1.03 18.37
CA LEU A 11 15.32 2.48 18.12
C LEU A 11 15.12 2.87 16.65
N LEU A 12 15.19 1.90 15.73
CA LEU A 12 14.91 2.09 14.30
C LEU A 12 13.86 1.08 13.87
N SER A 13 12.59 1.40 14.08
CA SER A 13 11.55 0.58 13.47
C SER A 13 11.46 0.89 11.99
N THR A 14 12.09 0.07 11.16
CA THR A 14 11.88 0.11 9.71
C THR A 14 10.46 -0.34 9.41
N PHE A 15 9.68 0.55 8.80
CA PHE A 15 8.34 0.25 8.29
C PHE A 15 8.43 -0.02 6.80
N VAL A 16 7.81 -1.13 6.36
CA VAL A 16 7.76 -1.48 4.94
C VAL A 16 6.37 -1.13 4.41
N ARG A 17 6.32 -0.24 3.41
CA ARG A 17 5.12 0.02 2.62
C ARG A 17 5.06 -0.97 1.46
N SER A 18 4.07 -1.85 1.47
CA SER A 18 3.85 -2.76 0.33
C SER A 18 3.02 -2.04 -0.74
N LEU A 19 3.69 -1.65 -1.82
CA LEU A 19 3.10 -0.98 -2.99
C LEU A 19 2.57 -1.95 -4.07
N HIS A 20 2.94 -3.22 -3.97
CA HIS A 20 2.55 -4.24 -4.93
C HIS A 20 1.23 -4.89 -4.53
N ASP A 21 0.73 -5.76 -5.42
CA ASP A 21 -0.43 -6.62 -5.18
C ASP A 21 -0.35 -7.34 -3.81
N THR A 22 -1.50 -7.69 -3.25
CA THR A 22 -1.70 -8.23 -1.89
C THR A 22 -0.85 -9.46 -1.53
N HIS A 23 -0.19 -10.08 -2.51
CA HIS A 23 0.63 -11.28 -2.36
C HIS A 23 1.95 -11.10 -1.59
N ASN A 24 2.45 -9.87 -1.37
CA ASN A 24 3.76 -9.65 -0.75
C ASN A 24 3.76 -9.48 0.78
N VAL A 25 2.58 -9.41 1.40
CA VAL A 25 2.43 -9.04 2.83
C VAL A 25 3.06 -10.08 3.75
N ARG A 26 2.88 -11.37 3.43
CA ARG A 26 3.47 -12.48 4.20
C ARG A 26 4.99 -12.46 4.16
N ALA A 27 5.60 -12.23 3.00
CA ALA A 27 7.05 -12.18 2.87
C ALA A 27 7.68 -11.07 3.74
N VAL A 28 6.99 -9.93 3.86
CA VAL A 28 7.41 -8.82 4.74
C VAL A 28 7.21 -9.16 6.21
N ALA A 29 6.07 -9.75 6.57
CA ALA A 29 5.76 -10.15 7.94
C ALA A 29 6.71 -11.25 8.46
N ASP A 30 7.05 -12.23 7.62
CA ASP A 30 7.96 -13.34 7.92
C ASP A 30 9.38 -12.85 8.27
N GLN A 31 9.77 -11.69 7.75
CA GLN A 31 11.05 -11.03 8.08
C GLN A 31 10.99 -10.24 9.41
N GLY A 32 9.85 -10.20 10.09
CA GLY A 32 9.69 -9.53 11.38
C GLY A 32 9.40 -8.02 11.29
N TYR A 33 9.21 -7.48 10.09
CA TYR A 33 8.91 -6.05 9.92
C TYR A 33 7.48 -5.70 10.31
N ARG A 34 7.28 -4.42 10.65
CA ARG A 34 5.96 -3.80 10.73
C ARG A 34 5.60 -3.19 9.37
N LEU A 35 4.34 -3.28 8.98
CA LEU A 35 3.92 -2.92 7.63
C LEU A 35 2.71 -1.99 7.61
N ILE A 36 2.71 -1.11 6.61
CA ILE A 36 1.57 -0.28 6.21
C ILE A 36 1.12 -0.80 4.84
N HIS A 37 -0.16 -1.12 4.70
CA HIS A 37 -0.73 -1.55 3.44
C HIS A 37 -0.92 -0.37 2.48
N ALA A 38 -0.41 -0.52 1.26
CA ALA A 38 -0.71 0.38 0.15
C ALA A 38 -0.90 -0.45 -1.12
N ALA A 39 -1.69 -1.53 -1.00
CA ALA A 39 -1.85 -2.54 -2.02
C ALA A 39 -2.47 -1.94 -3.29
N SER A 40 -1.76 -1.99 -4.42
CA SER A 40 -2.16 -1.30 -5.67
C SER A 40 -3.47 -1.80 -6.28
N ASP A 41 -3.85 -3.03 -5.98
CA ASP A 41 -5.10 -3.64 -6.41
C ASP A 41 -6.32 -3.10 -5.64
N TYR A 42 -6.12 -2.46 -4.49
CA TYR A 42 -7.18 -1.86 -3.65
C TYR A 42 -7.03 -0.35 -3.43
N LEU A 43 -5.84 0.15 -3.10
CA LEU A 43 -5.61 1.43 -2.45
C LEU A 43 -4.95 2.50 -3.35
N TYR A 44 -4.81 2.26 -4.65
CA TYR A 44 -4.33 3.26 -5.61
C TYR A 44 -5.51 4.02 -6.22
N LEU A 45 -5.59 5.31 -5.91
CA LEU A 45 -6.69 6.21 -6.28
C LEU A 45 -6.55 6.76 -7.71
N ASP A 46 -5.32 6.81 -8.25
CA ASP A 46 -5.00 7.27 -9.61
C ASP A 46 -5.37 6.25 -10.71
N CYS A 47 -5.68 5.01 -10.34
CA CYS A 47 -6.06 3.94 -11.26
C CYS A 47 -7.35 4.24 -12.03
N GLY A 48 -7.40 3.84 -13.30
CA GLY A 48 -8.61 3.92 -14.14
C GLY A 48 -8.69 5.16 -15.03
N SER A 49 -7.72 6.07 -14.95
CA SER A 49 -7.66 7.28 -15.78
C SER A 49 -7.00 7.08 -17.16
N GLY A 50 -6.57 5.85 -17.46
CA GLY A 50 -5.86 5.53 -18.71
C GLY A 50 -4.40 6.00 -18.72
N ALA A 51 -3.72 5.81 -19.84
CA ALA A 51 -2.32 6.18 -20.00
C ALA A 51 -2.12 7.70 -20.09
N TRP A 52 -1.13 8.19 -19.35
CA TRP A 52 -0.63 9.57 -19.44
C TRP A 52 0.54 9.71 -20.44
N LEU A 53 1.20 8.60 -20.78
CA LEU A 53 2.23 8.56 -21.81
C LEU A 53 1.60 8.55 -23.20
N GLY A 54 2.01 9.47 -24.07
CA GLY A 54 1.47 9.60 -25.42
C GLY A 54 1.62 8.35 -26.29
N LYS A 55 0.74 8.21 -27.29
CA LYS A 55 0.69 7.08 -28.26
C LYS A 55 0.35 5.70 -27.66
N ALA A 56 -0.29 5.67 -26.49
CA ALA A 56 -0.68 4.43 -25.82
C ALA A 56 -2.18 4.42 -25.43
N PRO A 57 -3.13 4.55 -26.39
CA PRO A 57 -4.56 4.74 -26.11
C PRO A 57 -5.23 3.56 -25.37
N ASN A 58 -4.63 2.37 -25.42
CA ASN A 58 -5.12 1.17 -24.76
C ASN A 58 -4.29 0.78 -23.53
N ALA A 59 -3.26 1.55 -23.18
CA ALA A 59 -2.47 1.27 -22.00
C ALA A 59 -3.26 1.75 -20.77
N THR A 60 -3.46 0.83 -19.83
CA THR A 60 -3.97 1.13 -18.50
C THR A 60 -3.13 0.33 -17.53
N SER A 61 -2.62 0.98 -16.49
CA SER A 61 -1.85 0.32 -15.44
C SER A 61 -2.75 -0.51 -14.53
N CYS A 62 -4.02 -0.11 -14.37
CA CYS A 62 -4.96 -0.74 -13.45
C CYS A 62 -6.40 -0.21 -13.65
N PRO A 63 -7.43 -1.03 -13.34
CA PRO A 63 -8.82 -0.58 -13.33
C PRO A 63 -9.10 0.33 -12.12
N PHE A 64 -10.05 1.25 -12.26
CA PHE A 64 -10.56 2.13 -11.21
C PHE A 64 -10.99 1.35 -9.96
N LYS A 65 -10.73 1.92 -8.78
CA LYS A 65 -11.12 1.34 -7.49
C LYS A 65 -12.34 2.09 -6.96
N SER A 66 -13.50 1.44 -6.98
CA SER A 66 -14.67 1.99 -6.30
C SER A 66 -14.47 1.96 -4.78
N TRP A 67 -15.19 2.82 -4.06
CA TRP A 67 -15.21 2.81 -2.60
C TRP A 67 -15.56 1.42 -2.03
N GLN A 68 -16.45 0.67 -2.70
CA GLN A 68 -16.83 -0.69 -2.29
C GLN A 68 -15.65 -1.66 -2.41
N LYS A 69 -14.85 -1.52 -3.47
CA LYS A 69 -13.65 -2.33 -3.65
C LYS A 69 -12.63 -2.01 -2.56
N ILE A 70 -12.33 -0.72 -2.36
CA ILE A 70 -11.44 -0.27 -1.28
C ILE A 70 -11.89 -0.81 0.08
N TYR A 71 -13.18 -0.67 0.40
CA TYR A 71 -13.76 -1.10 1.68
C TYR A 71 -13.74 -2.62 1.89
N SER A 72 -13.74 -3.41 0.82
CA SER A 72 -13.64 -4.87 0.89
C SER A 72 -12.23 -5.41 1.17
N PHE A 73 -11.25 -4.53 1.33
CA PHE A 73 -9.87 -4.90 1.61
C PHE A 73 -9.72 -5.57 2.98
N ASP A 74 -9.18 -6.79 3.00
CA ASP A 74 -8.82 -7.51 4.21
C ASP A 74 -7.31 -7.37 4.49
N PRO A 75 -6.92 -6.55 5.49
CA PRO A 75 -5.51 -6.28 5.79
C PRO A 75 -4.78 -7.48 6.42
N TYR A 76 -5.49 -8.54 6.82
CA TYR A 76 -4.91 -9.71 7.48
C TYR A 76 -4.89 -10.95 6.59
N LYS A 77 -5.41 -10.85 5.36
CA LYS A 77 -5.51 -11.96 4.44
C LYS A 77 -4.16 -12.65 4.23
N GLY A 78 -4.08 -13.93 4.59
CA GLY A 78 -2.88 -14.75 4.42
C GLY A 78 -1.81 -14.60 5.51
N LEU A 79 -2.10 -13.83 6.57
CA LEU A 79 -1.30 -13.77 7.79
C LEU A 79 -1.89 -14.68 8.87
N GLU A 80 -1.01 -15.22 9.71
CA GLU A 80 -1.41 -15.93 10.93
C GLU A 80 -1.81 -14.93 12.03
N PRO A 81 -2.75 -15.28 12.94
CA PRO A 81 -3.28 -14.35 13.95
C PRO A 81 -2.24 -13.69 14.86
N ASP A 82 -1.14 -14.41 15.17
CA ASP A 82 -0.03 -13.91 15.98
C ASP A 82 0.76 -12.78 15.30
N ARG A 83 0.65 -12.66 13.97
CA ARG A 83 1.32 -11.63 13.15
C ARG A 83 0.46 -10.41 12.86
N HIS A 84 -0.82 -10.40 13.25
CA HIS A 84 -1.71 -9.26 12.96
C HIS A 84 -1.20 -7.94 13.55
N ALA A 85 -0.50 -7.99 14.69
CA ALA A 85 0.10 -6.81 15.32
C ALA A 85 1.24 -6.17 14.50
N GLN A 86 1.78 -6.88 13.50
CA GLN A 86 2.76 -6.32 12.56
C GLN A 86 2.11 -5.35 11.57
N VAL A 87 0.81 -5.49 11.32
CA VAL A 87 0.04 -4.58 10.47
C VAL A 87 -0.35 -3.36 11.29
N ILE A 88 0.23 -2.21 10.97
CA ILE A 88 0.01 -0.97 11.73
C ILE A 88 -1.00 -0.02 11.07
N GLY A 89 -1.47 -0.35 9.87
CA GLY A 89 -2.50 0.42 9.16
C GLY A 89 -2.47 0.23 7.65
N GLY A 90 -3.18 1.11 6.95
CA GLY A 90 -3.20 1.21 5.50
C GLY A 90 -3.19 2.67 5.03
N GLU A 91 -2.77 2.88 3.79
CA GLU A 91 -2.64 4.19 3.17
C GLU A 91 -3.16 4.11 1.73
N ALA A 92 -4.15 4.95 1.40
CA ALA A 92 -4.57 5.15 0.03
C ALA A 92 -3.60 6.13 -0.65
N LEU A 93 -3.07 5.76 -1.81
CA LEU A 93 -2.09 6.54 -2.55
C LEU A 93 -2.75 7.20 -3.75
N LEU A 94 -2.46 8.48 -3.93
CA LEU A 94 -2.80 9.24 -5.12
C LEU A 94 -1.50 9.68 -5.79
N TRP A 95 -1.06 8.94 -6.80
CA TRP A 95 0.07 9.38 -7.62
C TRP A 95 -0.37 10.54 -8.53
N SER A 96 0.52 11.52 -8.72
CA SER A 96 0.16 12.83 -9.27
C SER A 96 0.49 13.00 -10.76
N GLU A 97 0.70 11.93 -11.51
CA GLU A 97 0.94 12.00 -12.96
C GLU A 97 -0.22 12.64 -13.71
N GLN A 98 -1.46 12.43 -13.23
CA GLN A 98 -2.69 12.99 -13.79
C GLN A 98 -3.58 13.67 -12.72
N SER A 99 -3.01 13.98 -11.55
CA SER A 99 -3.74 14.55 -10.43
C SER A 99 -3.14 15.88 -9.98
N GLY A 100 -4.01 16.84 -9.72
CA GLY A 100 -3.67 18.20 -9.31
C GLY A 100 -4.83 18.85 -8.54
N PRO A 101 -4.71 20.14 -8.15
CA PRO A 101 -5.75 20.85 -7.41
C PRO A 101 -7.16 20.78 -8.03
N GLU A 102 -7.24 20.62 -9.34
CA GLU A 102 -8.45 20.63 -10.15
C GLU A 102 -9.27 19.34 -10.02
N ASN A 103 -8.64 18.22 -9.65
CA ASN A 103 -9.29 16.92 -9.52
C ASN A 103 -8.95 16.17 -8.23
N PHE A 104 -8.19 16.76 -7.31
CA PHE A 104 -7.81 16.17 -6.04
C PHE A 104 -9.04 15.72 -5.23
N GLU A 105 -9.94 16.66 -4.93
CA GLU A 105 -11.13 16.41 -4.10
C GLU A 105 -12.00 15.25 -4.62
N PRO A 106 -12.48 15.26 -5.88
CA PRO A 106 -13.34 14.17 -6.38
C PRO A 106 -12.60 12.84 -6.60
N THR A 107 -11.26 12.83 -6.56
CA THR A 107 -10.48 11.59 -6.62
C THR A 107 -10.35 10.94 -5.23
N VAL A 108 -10.26 11.76 -4.17
CA VAL A 108 -10.08 11.28 -2.80
C VAL A 108 -11.42 11.02 -2.10
N TRP A 109 -12.46 11.83 -2.36
CA TRP A 109 -13.72 11.84 -1.60
C TRP A 109 -14.97 11.65 -2.48
#